data_AF-A0A4Q4MK44-F1
#
_entry.id   AF-A0A4Q4MK44-F1
#
_cell.length_a   1.000
_cell.length_b   1.000
_cell.length_c   1.000
_cell.angle_alpha   90.00
_cell.angle_beta   90.00
_cell.angle_gamma   90.00
#
_symmetry.space_group_name_H-M   'P 1'
#
loop_
_entity.id
_entity.type
_entity.pdbx_description
1 polymer ?
#
loop_
_entity_poly.entity_id
_entity_poly.type
_entity_poly.pdbx_seq_one_letter_code
_entity_poly.pdbx_strand_id
1 'polypeptide(L)'
;MPIQEFFDLAYGTSSGALVVLALYGLGMRAEETFPLFTQLATRIFRGRSQLGLGLVATAHALITSCRNGRFPASDIDNALNEVFEEATMLDVPYMSSIGARVGLPVVEVDTLETYLVTSYNGAAPTYDDAACTEMSTYRVLRSKDATEEIRVKDAARGTSAAPLYFTPHKIPHHGTFMDGGVSDNNPCMLALQELQKMAPGLSLADKLVSVGTGISKTREVAKADVCSSLFFGNSSLLQTYKHYIKENFNGDKQFAVMRQILAASQPGGFASVDGWLHRFNLP
;
A
#
# COMPACT_ATOMS: atom_id res chain seq x y z
N MET A 1 6.31 0.05 27.01
CA MET A 1 6.01 -1.02 26.05
C MET A 1 5.89 -0.38 24.67
N PRO A 2 6.67 -0.82 23.68
CA PRO A 2 6.54 -0.37 22.29
C PRO A 2 5.12 -0.61 21.76
N ILE A 3 4.63 0.26 20.88
CA ILE A 3 3.28 0.14 20.29
C ILE A 3 3.10 -1.18 19.52
N GLN A 4 4.19 -1.70 18.97
CA GLN A 4 4.24 -2.92 18.18
C GLN A 4 3.80 -4.16 18.96
N GLU A 5 4.07 -4.21 20.26
CA GLU A 5 3.72 -5.35 21.11
C GLU A 5 2.22 -5.43 21.45
N PHE A 6 1.43 -4.42 21.07
CA PHE A 6 -0.02 -4.41 21.28
C PHE A 6 -0.84 -4.93 20.09
N PHE A 7 -0.22 -5.13 18.92
CA PHE A 7 -0.92 -5.49 17.69
C PHE A 7 -0.32 -6.74 17.04
N ASP A 8 -1.14 -7.78 16.89
CA ASP A 8 -0.74 -9.01 16.20
C ASP A 8 -0.60 -8.82 14.68
N LEU A 9 -1.32 -7.84 14.12
CA LEU A 9 -1.38 -7.55 12.69
C LEU A 9 -1.10 -6.07 12.42
N ALA A 10 -0.21 -5.79 11.46
CA ALA A 10 0.09 -4.43 11.02
C ALA A 10 0.15 -4.35 9.49
N TYR A 11 -0.80 -3.62 8.91
CA TYR A 11 -0.94 -3.49 7.46
C TYR A 11 -0.81 -2.04 7.06
N GLY A 12 -0.08 -1.79 5.99
CA GLY A 12 0.15 -0.45 5.48
C GLY A 12 0.18 -0.44 3.96
N THR A 13 -0.27 0.67 3.38
CA THR A 13 -0.24 0.92 1.94
C THR A 13 0.65 2.13 1.66
N SER A 14 1.50 2.06 0.64
CA SER A 14 2.35 3.19 0.23
C SER A 14 3.19 3.74 1.39
N SER A 15 3.14 5.05 1.66
CA SER A 15 3.79 5.65 2.84
C SER A 15 3.44 4.96 4.18
N GLY A 16 2.22 4.46 4.34
CA GLY A 16 1.82 3.70 5.54
C GLY A 16 2.55 2.37 5.66
N ALA A 17 2.84 1.70 4.54
CA ALA A 17 3.68 0.50 4.50
C ALA A 17 5.11 0.81 4.96
N LEU A 18 5.68 1.94 4.53
CA LEU A 18 7.02 2.36 4.97
C LEU A 18 7.08 2.61 6.48
N VAL A 19 6.02 3.20 7.05
CA VAL A 19 5.90 3.38 8.50
C VAL A 19 5.78 2.04 9.22
N VAL A 20 4.95 1.11 8.72
CA VAL A 20 4.83 -0.23 9.29
C VAL A 20 6.16 -0.98 9.23
N LEU A 21 6.88 -0.91 8.11
CA LEU A 21 8.20 -1.53 7.97
C LEU A 21 9.26 -0.89 8.88
N ALA A 22 9.21 0.42 9.12
CA ALA A 22 10.09 1.05 10.10
C ALA A 22 9.79 0.58 11.54
N LEU A 23 8.51 0.56 11.93
CA LEU A 23 8.09 0.17 13.27
C LEU A 23 8.32 -1.32 13.55
N TYR A 24 7.85 -2.19 12.67
CA TYR A 24 7.86 -3.64 12.85
C TYR A 24 9.07 -4.29 12.19
N GLY A 25 9.56 -3.75 11.07
CA GLY A 25 10.68 -4.37 10.38
C GLY A 25 12.03 -4.06 11.01
N LEU A 26 12.22 -2.81 11.41
CA LEU A 26 13.46 -2.34 12.04
C LEU A 26 13.36 -2.26 13.57
N GLY A 27 12.18 -2.51 14.14
CA GLY A 27 11.94 -2.38 15.57
C GLY A 27 12.09 -0.95 16.09
N MET A 28 11.93 0.07 15.24
CA MET A 28 12.10 1.46 15.63
C MET A 28 10.95 1.95 16.49
N ARG A 29 11.22 2.87 17.43
CA ARG A 29 10.15 3.56 18.15
C ARG A 29 9.51 4.62 17.25
N ALA A 30 8.24 4.95 17.50
CA ALA A 30 7.50 5.93 16.71
C ALA A 30 8.19 7.31 16.66
N GLU A 31 8.84 7.70 17.76
CA GLU A 31 9.60 8.95 17.88
C GLU A 31 10.84 8.98 16.97
N GLU A 32 11.39 7.82 16.63
CA GLU A 32 12.55 7.67 15.74
C GLU A 32 12.13 7.48 14.28
N THR A 33 10.93 6.93 14.05
CA THR A 33 10.38 6.78 12.70
C THR A 33 10.13 8.13 12.03
N PHE A 34 9.64 9.14 12.77
CA PHE A 34 9.36 10.47 12.22
C PHE A 34 10.59 11.18 11.60
N PRO A 35 11.74 11.33 12.30
CA PRO A 35 12.91 11.96 11.73
C PRO A 35 13.51 11.15 10.57
N LEU A 36 13.49 9.81 10.64
CA LEU A 36 13.92 8.96 9.53
C LEU A 36 13.03 9.21 8.30
N PHE A 37 11.71 9.12 8.45
CA PHE A 37 10.77 9.33 7.37
C PHE A 37 10.91 10.72 6.74
N THR A 38 11.11 11.76 7.56
CA THR A 38 11.35 13.13 7.08
C THR A 38 12.62 13.23 6.23
N GLN A 39 13.71 12.58 6.66
CA GLN A 39 14.96 12.55 5.91
C GLN A 39 14.81 11.80 4.58
N LEU A 40 14.15 10.63 4.60
CA LEU A 40 13.88 9.84 3.40
C LEU A 40 13.00 10.62 2.42
N ALA A 41 11.90 11.21 2.88
CA ALA A 41 11.02 12.03 2.04
C ALA A 41 11.77 13.19 1.40
N THR A 42 12.63 13.87 2.17
CA THR A 42 13.46 14.97 1.67
C THR A 42 14.50 14.50 0.66
N ARG A 43 14.90 13.22 0.63
CA ARG A 43 15.82 12.64 -0.36
C ARG A 43 15.07 12.13 -1.59
N ILE A 44 13.99 11.41 -1.39
CA ILE A 44 13.16 10.75 -2.42
C ILE A 44 12.47 11.78 -3.31
N PHE A 45 12.01 12.89 -2.74
CA PHE A 45 11.25 13.91 -3.47
C PHE A 45 12.10 15.13 -3.84
N ARG A 46 13.43 14.98 -3.95
CA ARG A 46 14.32 16.06 -4.41
C ARG A 46 14.07 16.35 -5.89
N GLY A 47 13.96 17.63 -6.24
CA GLY A 47 14.17 18.05 -7.63
C GLY A 47 12.96 18.48 -8.46
N ARG A 48 12.08 19.35 -7.95
CA ARG A 48 11.58 20.52 -8.70
C ARG A 48 10.85 21.53 -7.80
N SER A 49 11.41 22.73 -7.73
CA SER A 49 10.77 23.96 -7.25
C SER A 49 9.44 24.21 -7.96
N GLN A 50 8.47 24.81 -7.25
CA GLN A 50 7.27 25.44 -7.81
C GLN A 50 7.65 26.68 -8.64
N LEU A 51 8.50 26.53 -9.66
CA LEU A 51 8.81 27.62 -10.58
C LEU A 51 7.79 27.61 -11.71
N GLY A 52 6.98 28.67 -11.76
CA GLY A 52 5.89 28.85 -12.71
C GLY A 52 6.32 28.57 -14.16
N LEU A 53 5.84 27.46 -14.70
CA LEU A 53 6.06 27.06 -16.08
C LEU A 53 4.72 27.06 -16.81
N GLY A 54 4.69 27.67 -17.99
CA GLY A 54 3.49 27.78 -18.82
C GLY A 54 2.91 26.41 -19.23
N LEU A 55 1.65 26.41 -19.67
CA LEU A 55 0.82 25.21 -19.93
C LEU A 55 1.52 24.11 -20.76
N VAL A 56 2.36 24.49 -21.73
CA VAL A 56 3.10 23.56 -22.60
C VAL A 56 4.20 22.79 -21.84
N ALA A 57 4.91 23.45 -20.93
CA ALA A 57 5.93 22.82 -20.11
C ALA A 57 5.30 21.92 -19.03
N THR A 58 4.12 22.27 -18.53
CA THR A 58 3.32 21.41 -17.64
C THR A 58 2.81 20.17 -18.39
N ALA A 59 2.33 20.32 -19.62
CA ALA A 59 1.92 19.19 -20.45
C ALA A 59 3.12 18.27 -20.78
N HIS A 60 4.27 18.83 -21.17
CA HIS A 60 5.49 18.05 -21.40
C HIS A 60 5.99 17.36 -20.12
N ALA A 61 5.95 18.06 -18.97
CA ALA A 61 6.30 17.47 -17.68
C ALA A 61 5.36 16.33 -17.30
N LEU A 62 4.05 16.45 -17.55
CA LEU A 62 3.07 15.39 -17.36
C LEU A 62 3.34 14.19 -18.28
N ILE A 63 3.60 14.41 -19.57
CA ILE A 63 3.93 13.34 -20.53
C ILE A 63 5.22 12.61 -20.13
N THR A 64 6.24 13.35 -19.71
CA THR A 64 7.51 12.77 -19.25
C THR A 64 7.32 12.02 -17.93
N SER A 65 6.50 12.55 -17.02
CA SER A 65 6.12 11.94 -15.75
C SER A 65 5.34 10.64 -15.94
N CYS A 66 4.50 10.55 -16.98
CA CYS A 66 3.79 9.31 -17.32
C CYS A 66 4.70 8.21 -17.89
N ARG A 67 5.84 8.58 -18.51
CA ARG A 67 6.78 7.61 -19.10
C ARG A 67 7.92 7.21 -18.16
N ASN A 68 8.40 8.13 -17.33
CA ASN A 68 9.61 7.95 -16.52
C ASN A 68 9.38 8.14 -15.01
N GLY A 69 8.16 8.39 -14.55
CA GLY A 69 7.88 8.84 -13.18
C GLY A 69 8.23 10.33 -12.97
N ARG A 70 7.55 10.99 -12.03
CA ARG A 70 7.84 12.38 -11.64
C ARG A 70 9.17 12.50 -10.91
N PHE A 71 9.49 11.50 -10.11
CA PHE A 71 10.68 11.42 -9.29
C PHE A 71 11.55 10.23 -9.74
N PRO A 72 12.88 10.37 -9.71
CA PRO A 72 13.78 9.27 -10.09
C PRO A 72 13.54 8.05 -9.21
N ALA A 73 13.33 6.88 -9.84
CA ALA A 73 13.23 5.60 -9.12
C ALA A 73 14.48 5.34 -8.26
N SER A 74 15.67 5.75 -8.73
CA SER A 74 16.93 5.60 -8.01
C SER A 74 16.93 6.22 -6.62
N ASP A 75 16.19 7.32 -6.40
CA ASP A 75 16.24 8.01 -5.11
C ASP A 75 15.50 7.22 -4.03
N ILE A 76 14.35 6.63 -4.37
CA ILE A 76 13.61 5.72 -3.48
C ILE A 76 14.32 4.36 -3.38
N ASP A 77 14.88 3.84 -4.47
CA ASP A 77 15.60 2.56 -4.45
C ASP A 77 16.83 2.64 -3.55
N ASN A 78 17.64 3.69 -3.68
CA ASN A 78 18.81 3.91 -2.83
C ASN A 78 18.43 4.11 -1.35
N ALA A 79 17.37 4.88 -1.10
CA ALA A 79 16.84 5.08 0.26
C ALA A 79 16.41 3.76 0.91
N LEU A 80 15.70 2.90 0.18
CA LEU A 80 15.23 1.62 0.70
C LEU A 80 16.36 0.60 0.84
N ASN A 81 17.32 0.60 -0.08
CA ASN A 81 18.54 -0.23 0.02
C ASN A 81 19.35 0.10 1.29
N GLU A 82 19.49 1.39 1.62
CA GLU A 82 20.23 1.84 2.80
C GLU A 82 19.56 1.43 4.12
N VAL A 83 18.22 1.36 4.13
CA VAL A 83 17.43 1.12 5.34
C VAL A 83 17.17 -0.37 5.60
N PHE A 84 16.86 -1.13 4.55
CA PHE A 84 16.41 -2.53 4.68
C PHE A 84 17.42 -3.57 4.18
N GLU A 85 18.54 -3.13 3.62
CA GLU A 85 19.63 -3.97 3.13
C GLU A 85 19.14 -5.17 2.28
N GLU A 86 19.48 -6.40 2.70
CA GLU A 86 19.11 -7.66 2.07
C GLU A 86 18.08 -8.46 2.89
N ALA A 87 17.41 -7.84 3.87
CA ALA A 87 16.38 -8.49 4.67
C ALA A 87 15.22 -8.98 3.78
N THR A 88 14.73 -10.20 4.05
CA THR A 88 13.57 -10.77 3.37
C THR A 88 12.31 -10.61 4.21
N MET A 89 11.14 -10.57 3.58
CA MET A 89 9.87 -10.38 4.30
C MET A 89 9.60 -11.48 5.33
N LEU A 90 10.08 -12.71 5.08
CA LEU A 90 9.91 -13.85 6.00
C LEU A 90 11.00 -13.96 7.08
N ASP A 91 12.10 -13.22 6.96
CA ASP A 91 13.24 -13.28 7.88
C ASP A 91 13.53 -11.91 8.50
N VAL A 92 12.58 -11.44 9.31
CA VAL A 92 12.67 -10.15 10.01
C VAL A 92 12.66 -10.40 11.53
N PRO A 93 13.84 -10.41 12.20
CA PRO A 93 13.97 -10.89 13.58
C PRO A 93 13.06 -10.19 14.59
N TYR A 94 12.89 -8.87 14.49
CA TYR A 94 12.04 -8.14 15.43
C TYR A 94 10.56 -8.53 15.27
N MET A 95 10.02 -8.56 14.04
CA MET A 95 8.64 -8.99 13.77
C MET A 95 8.38 -10.39 14.34
N SER A 96 9.29 -11.34 14.08
CA SER A 96 9.18 -12.70 14.57
C SER A 96 9.23 -12.80 16.10
N SER A 97 10.07 -11.99 16.76
CA SER A 97 10.25 -12.07 18.22
C SER A 97 9.02 -11.62 19.01
N ILE A 98 8.24 -10.69 18.47
CA ILE A 98 6.98 -10.22 19.07
C ILE A 98 5.74 -10.94 18.52
N GLY A 99 5.93 -11.88 17.58
CA GLY A 99 4.82 -12.63 16.96
C GLY A 99 3.92 -11.80 16.04
N ALA A 100 4.36 -10.61 15.63
CA ALA A 100 3.60 -9.71 14.77
C ALA A 100 3.64 -10.16 13.30
N ARG A 101 2.54 -9.89 12.60
CA ARG A 101 2.36 -10.22 11.18
C ARG A 101 2.11 -8.95 10.39
N VAL A 102 2.92 -8.74 9.36
CA VAL A 102 2.87 -7.54 8.51
C VAL A 102 2.37 -7.89 7.12
N GLY A 103 1.54 -7.01 6.54
CA GLY A 103 1.05 -7.14 5.17
C GLY A 103 1.08 -5.82 4.40
N LEU A 104 1.51 -5.86 3.14
CA LEU A 104 1.67 -4.71 2.27
C LEU A 104 1.00 -5.00 0.92
N PRO A 105 -0.06 -4.27 0.52
CA PRO A 105 -0.67 -4.48 -0.79
C PRO A 105 0.19 -3.88 -1.91
N VAL A 106 0.23 -4.57 -3.03
CA VAL A 106 0.86 -4.17 -4.29
C VAL A 106 -0.09 -4.53 -5.44
N VAL A 107 -0.14 -3.74 -6.50
CA VAL A 107 -1.02 -4.01 -7.65
C VAL A 107 -0.18 -4.40 -8.85
N GLU A 108 -0.50 -5.52 -9.50
CA GLU A 108 0.20 -5.94 -10.71
C GLU A 108 -0.18 -5.04 -11.89
N VAL A 109 0.81 -4.59 -12.66
CA VAL A 109 0.61 -3.55 -13.69
C VAL A 109 -0.28 -4.03 -14.84
N ASP A 110 -0.13 -5.28 -15.26
CA ASP A 110 -0.79 -5.80 -16.47
C ASP A 110 -2.21 -6.30 -16.18
N THR A 111 -2.41 -6.96 -15.04
CA THR A 111 -3.70 -7.56 -14.66
C THR A 111 -4.57 -6.63 -13.81
N LEU A 112 -3.95 -5.63 -13.17
CA LEU A 112 -4.57 -4.80 -12.13
C LEU A 112 -5.10 -5.60 -10.94
N GLU A 113 -4.63 -6.84 -10.75
CA GLU A 113 -4.97 -7.65 -9.57
C GLU A 113 -4.20 -7.15 -8.34
N THR A 114 -4.89 -7.14 -7.19
CA THR A 114 -4.27 -6.87 -5.89
C THR A 114 -3.53 -8.09 -5.39
N TYR A 115 -2.26 -7.91 -5.08
CA TYR A 115 -1.42 -8.86 -4.37
C TYR A 115 -1.05 -8.32 -2.99
N LEU A 116 -0.90 -9.20 -2.02
CA LEU A 116 -0.46 -8.90 -0.68
C LEU A 116 0.89 -9.55 -0.43
N VAL A 117 1.90 -8.74 -0.12
CA VAL A 117 3.21 -9.21 0.33
C VAL A 117 3.20 -9.27 1.85
N THR A 118 3.51 -10.42 2.43
CA THR A 118 3.32 -10.69 3.86
C THR A 118 4.60 -11.15 4.55
N SER A 119 4.72 -10.87 5.85
CA SER A 119 5.83 -11.37 6.68
C SER A 119 5.61 -12.78 7.23
N TYR A 120 4.68 -13.51 6.62
CA TYR A 120 4.27 -14.84 7.01
C TYR A 120 3.74 -15.56 5.77
N ASN A 121 3.77 -16.88 5.80
CA ASN A 121 3.11 -17.69 4.78
C ASN A 121 1.63 -17.78 5.13
N GLY A 122 0.80 -17.00 4.43
CA GLY A 122 -0.65 -16.98 4.65
C GLY A 122 -1.34 -18.31 4.29
N ALA A 123 -2.64 -18.41 4.58
CA ALA A 123 -3.50 -19.51 4.13
C ALA A 123 -4.32 -19.14 2.87
N ALA A 124 -4.15 -17.92 2.34
CA ALA A 124 -4.82 -17.49 1.11
C ALA A 124 -4.33 -18.29 -0.11
N PRO A 125 -5.20 -18.52 -1.11
CA PRO A 125 -4.85 -19.29 -2.30
C PRO A 125 -3.71 -18.65 -3.09
N THR A 126 -2.79 -19.49 -3.53
CA THR A 126 -1.73 -19.17 -4.48
C THR A 126 -2.27 -19.16 -5.92
N TYR A 127 -1.44 -18.73 -6.88
CA TYR A 127 -1.75 -18.78 -8.32
C TYR A 127 -2.24 -20.17 -8.79
N ASP A 128 -1.79 -21.24 -8.12
CA ASP A 128 -2.11 -22.64 -8.47
C ASP A 128 -3.37 -23.20 -7.79
N ASP A 129 -4.03 -22.47 -6.87
CA ASP A 129 -5.21 -22.95 -6.15
C ASP A 129 -6.51 -22.60 -6.91
N ALA A 130 -6.86 -23.43 -7.90
CA ALA A 130 -8.06 -23.28 -8.72
C ALA A 130 -9.39 -23.35 -7.94
N ALA A 131 -9.37 -23.80 -6.68
CA ALA A 131 -10.58 -24.04 -5.88
C ALA A 131 -11.02 -22.84 -5.00
N CYS A 132 -10.22 -21.78 -4.87
CA CYS A 132 -10.50 -20.67 -3.96
C CYS A 132 -10.51 -19.29 -4.64
N THR A 133 -10.37 -19.25 -5.96
CA THR A 133 -10.30 -18.02 -6.78
C THR A 133 -11.59 -17.21 -6.82
N GLU A 134 -12.73 -17.77 -6.43
CA GLU A 134 -14.03 -17.09 -6.60
C GLU A 134 -14.43 -16.15 -5.43
N MET A 135 -13.70 -16.12 -4.31
CA MET A 135 -14.11 -15.36 -3.12
C MET A 135 -13.08 -14.38 -2.52
N SER A 136 -11.81 -14.38 -2.96
CA SER A 136 -10.81 -13.46 -2.42
C SER A 136 -10.62 -12.23 -3.30
N THR A 137 -10.73 -11.04 -2.70
CA THR A 137 -10.50 -9.73 -3.36
C THR A 137 -9.03 -9.43 -3.65
N TYR A 138 -8.11 -10.31 -3.25
CA TYR A 138 -6.66 -10.21 -3.44
C TYR A 138 -6.02 -11.60 -3.43
N ARG A 139 -4.77 -11.67 -3.85
CA ARG A 139 -3.90 -12.87 -3.76
C ARG A 139 -2.72 -12.59 -2.83
N VAL A 140 -2.14 -13.62 -2.22
CA VAL A 140 -0.87 -13.45 -1.46
C VAL A 140 0.29 -13.74 -2.40
N LEU A 141 1.23 -12.82 -2.50
CA LEU A 141 2.44 -12.98 -3.30
C LEU A 141 3.44 -13.84 -2.52
N ARG A 142 3.81 -15.00 -3.06
CA ARG A 142 4.74 -15.94 -2.42
C ARG A 142 5.80 -16.40 -3.39
N SER A 143 6.99 -16.52 -2.84
CA SER A 143 8.14 -17.14 -3.48
C SER A 143 7.97 -18.65 -3.48
N LYS A 144 8.43 -19.31 -4.56
CA LYS A 144 8.42 -20.79 -4.63
C LYS A 144 9.57 -21.38 -3.84
N ASP A 145 10.70 -20.68 -3.83
CA ASP A 145 11.95 -21.10 -3.20
C ASP A 145 12.48 -20.01 -2.27
N ALA A 146 13.16 -20.44 -1.20
CA ALA A 146 13.77 -19.54 -0.22
C ALA A 146 14.80 -18.56 -0.84
N THR A 147 15.41 -18.94 -1.96
CA THR A 147 16.38 -18.10 -2.70
C THR A 147 15.72 -16.99 -3.51
N GLU A 148 14.42 -17.12 -3.78
CA GLU A 148 13.62 -16.14 -4.51
C GLU A 148 12.82 -15.26 -3.55
N GLU A 149 13.11 -15.29 -2.24
CA GLU A 149 12.32 -14.59 -1.25
C GLU A 149 12.25 -13.08 -1.47
N ILE A 150 11.03 -12.56 -1.30
CA ILE A 150 10.76 -11.14 -1.52
C ILE A 150 11.51 -10.34 -0.48
N ARG A 151 12.42 -9.48 -0.94
CA ARG A 151 13.14 -8.57 -0.07
C ARG A 151 12.22 -7.48 0.47
N VAL A 152 12.47 -7.04 1.70
CA VAL A 152 11.69 -5.96 2.34
C VAL A 152 11.73 -4.68 1.48
N LYS A 153 12.90 -4.36 0.90
CA LYS A 153 13.04 -3.21 -0.01
C LYS A 153 12.20 -3.32 -1.28
N ASP A 154 12.04 -4.52 -1.83
CA ASP A 154 11.27 -4.74 -3.06
C ASP A 154 9.77 -4.62 -2.76
N ALA A 155 9.32 -5.16 -1.63
CA ALA A 155 7.96 -4.99 -1.13
C ALA A 155 7.64 -3.51 -0.86
N ALA A 156 8.52 -2.81 -0.16
CA ALA A 156 8.42 -1.39 0.14
C ALA A 156 8.37 -0.52 -1.12
N ARG A 157 9.21 -0.83 -2.10
CA ARG A 157 9.29 -0.11 -3.37
C ARG A 157 8.06 -0.35 -4.25
N GLY A 158 7.55 -1.58 -4.28
CA GLY A 158 6.34 -1.96 -5.00
C GLY A 158 5.10 -1.26 -4.45
N THR A 159 4.87 -1.34 -3.13
CA THR A 159 3.68 -0.73 -2.50
C THR A 159 3.69 0.80 -2.55
N SER A 160 4.87 1.43 -2.72
CA SER A 160 5.04 2.90 -2.79
C SER A 160 5.21 3.44 -4.22
N ALA A 161 5.10 2.59 -5.24
CA ALA A 161 5.31 2.94 -6.64
C ALA A 161 4.10 3.70 -7.24
N ALA A 162 3.76 4.85 -6.66
CA ALA A 162 2.55 5.57 -7.01
C ALA A 162 2.56 6.00 -8.49
N PRO A 163 1.50 5.67 -9.27
CA PRO A 163 1.37 6.15 -10.64
C PRO A 163 1.59 7.66 -10.72
N LEU A 164 2.25 8.11 -11.79
CA LEU A 164 2.75 9.47 -12.02
C LEU A 164 3.95 9.86 -11.16
N TYR A 165 4.08 9.37 -9.93
CA TYR A 165 5.18 9.72 -9.03
C TYR A 165 6.44 8.90 -9.31
N PHE A 166 6.28 7.58 -9.37
CA PHE A 166 7.38 6.64 -9.59
C PHE A 166 7.04 5.69 -10.73
N THR A 167 8.07 5.13 -11.37
CA THR A 167 7.88 4.00 -12.28
C THR A 167 7.44 2.77 -11.48
N PRO A 168 6.65 1.87 -12.08
CA PRO A 168 6.40 0.54 -11.53
C PRO A 168 7.71 -0.18 -11.18
N HIS A 169 7.64 -1.03 -10.15
CA HIS A 169 8.79 -1.77 -9.63
C HIS A 169 8.72 -3.23 -10.04
N LYS A 170 9.84 -3.78 -10.52
CA LYS A 170 9.94 -5.21 -10.79
C LYS A 170 10.40 -5.92 -9.52
N ILE A 171 9.51 -6.70 -8.92
CA ILE A 171 9.88 -7.62 -7.84
C ILE A 171 10.51 -8.86 -8.52
N PRO A 172 11.78 -9.20 -8.21
CA PRO A 172 12.45 -10.34 -8.82
C PRO A 172 11.61 -11.61 -8.72
N HIS A 173 11.53 -12.40 -9.80
CA HIS A 173 10.79 -13.68 -9.87
C HIS A 173 9.25 -13.60 -9.72
N HIS A 174 8.69 -12.43 -9.44
CA HIS A 174 7.27 -12.31 -9.09
C HIS A 174 6.45 -11.47 -10.09
N GLY A 175 7.04 -10.44 -10.69
CA GLY A 175 6.32 -9.58 -11.65
C GLY A 175 6.65 -8.10 -11.52
N THR A 176 5.84 -7.27 -12.18
CA THR A 176 5.96 -5.81 -12.12
C THR A 176 4.74 -5.21 -11.43
N PHE A 177 5.00 -4.45 -10.38
CA PHE A 177 3.98 -3.97 -9.45
C PHE A 177 4.01 -2.44 -9.33
N MET A 178 2.86 -1.88 -8.98
CA MET A 178 2.68 -0.47 -8.65
C MET A 178 2.01 -0.33 -7.27
N ASP A 179 1.84 0.91 -6.84
CA ASP A 179 1.36 1.25 -5.50
C ASP A 179 0.05 0.57 -5.12
N GLY A 180 0.00 0.04 -3.90
CA GLY A 180 -1.17 -0.64 -3.35
C GLY A 180 -2.39 0.28 -3.24
N GLY A 181 -2.19 1.60 -3.19
CA GLY A 181 -3.24 2.62 -3.14
C GLY A 181 -4.07 2.71 -4.42
N VAL A 182 -3.61 2.08 -5.50
CA VAL A 182 -4.43 1.89 -6.71
C VAL A 182 -5.68 1.05 -6.40
N SER A 183 -5.57 0.05 -5.52
CA SER A 183 -6.68 -0.83 -5.13
C SER A 183 -7.14 -0.62 -3.69
N ASP A 184 -6.21 -0.60 -2.74
CA ASP A 184 -6.45 -0.71 -1.29
C ASP A 184 -5.69 0.39 -0.55
N ASN A 185 -6.10 1.64 -0.76
CA ASN A 185 -5.52 2.77 -0.04
C ASN A 185 -5.88 2.78 1.46
N ASN A 186 -6.82 1.91 1.87
CA ASN A 186 -7.01 1.54 3.26
C ASN A 186 -7.01 0.00 3.39
N PRO A 187 -5.94 -0.62 3.92
CA PRO A 187 -5.79 -2.07 3.93
C PRO A 187 -6.55 -2.76 5.07
N CYS A 188 -7.45 -2.07 5.81
CA CYS A 188 -8.19 -2.68 6.92
C CYS A 188 -9.00 -3.91 6.50
N MET A 189 -9.63 -3.90 5.33
CA MET A 189 -10.39 -5.07 4.86
C MET A 189 -9.46 -6.26 4.58
N LEU A 190 -8.30 -6.01 3.96
CA LEU A 190 -7.28 -7.04 3.72
C LEU A 190 -6.80 -7.66 5.04
N ALA A 191 -6.54 -6.83 6.05
CA ALA A 191 -6.12 -7.26 7.38
C ALA A 191 -7.20 -8.13 8.07
N LEU A 192 -8.48 -7.73 8.00
CA LEU A 192 -9.59 -8.51 8.55
C LEU A 192 -9.79 -9.84 7.82
N GLN A 193 -9.65 -9.86 6.50
CA GLN A 193 -9.72 -11.08 5.71
C GLN A 193 -8.57 -12.03 6.04
N GLU A 194 -7.35 -11.53 6.25
CA GLU A 194 -6.22 -12.35 6.69
C GLU A 194 -6.39 -12.85 8.13
N LEU A 195 -6.89 -12.02 9.05
CA LEU A 195 -7.21 -12.45 10.42
C LEU A 195 -8.18 -13.63 10.43
N GLN A 196 -9.27 -13.55 9.65
CA GLN A 196 -10.25 -14.63 9.54
C GLN A 196 -9.65 -15.92 8.99
N LYS A 197 -8.70 -15.84 8.06
CA LYS A 197 -8.00 -17.02 7.51
C LYS A 197 -7.01 -17.62 8.51
N MET A 198 -6.30 -16.78 9.27
CA MET A 198 -5.34 -17.23 10.28
C MET A 198 -6.01 -17.87 11.48
N ALA A 199 -7.16 -17.32 11.88
CA ALA A 199 -7.92 -17.78 13.03
C ALA A 199 -9.41 -17.88 12.69
N PRO A 200 -9.85 -18.95 11.99
CA PRO A 200 -11.24 -19.14 11.61
C PRO A 200 -12.21 -19.20 12.80
N GLY A 201 -11.71 -19.51 14.00
CA GLY A 201 -12.49 -19.52 15.25
C GLY A 201 -12.68 -18.15 15.90
N LEU A 202 -11.93 -17.12 15.47
CA LEU A 202 -12.10 -15.75 15.92
C LEU A 202 -13.19 -15.08 15.09
N SER A 203 -14.32 -14.77 15.73
CA SER A 203 -15.45 -14.12 15.07
C SER A 203 -15.17 -12.65 14.74
N LEU A 204 -14.31 -11.98 15.54
CA LEU A 204 -13.98 -10.56 15.47
C LEU A 204 -12.57 -10.28 15.99
N ALA A 205 -11.99 -9.16 15.58
CA ALA A 205 -10.80 -8.60 16.22
C ALA A 205 -11.16 -7.95 17.57
N ASP A 206 -10.29 -8.07 18.57
CA ASP A 206 -10.46 -7.36 19.85
C ASP A 206 -10.38 -5.84 19.66
N LYS A 207 -9.45 -5.39 18.81
CA LYS A 207 -9.26 -4.01 18.40
C LYS A 207 -8.77 -3.93 16.96
N LEU A 208 -9.34 -3.01 16.19
CA LEU A 208 -8.84 -2.60 14.87
C LEU A 208 -8.61 -1.09 14.89
N VAL A 209 -7.36 -0.67 14.69
CA VAL A 209 -6.99 0.74 14.61
C VAL A 209 -6.59 1.08 13.19
N SER A 210 -7.28 2.05 12.60
CA SER A 210 -7.01 2.56 11.25
C SER A 210 -6.49 3.99 11.35
N VAL A 211 -5.28 4.26 10.86
CA VAL A 211 -4.69 5.60 10.85
C VAL A 211 -4.61 6.09 9.41
N GLY A 212 -5.18 7.26 9.14
CA GLY A 212 -5.22 7.89 7.83
C GLY A 212 -4.35 9.13 7.76
N THR A 213 -3.85 9.44 6.57
CA THR A 213 -2.96 10.58 6.28
C THR A 213 -3.72 11.89 6.01
N GLY A 214 -5.01 11.93 6.36
CA GLY A 214 -5.88 13.10 6.22
C GLY A 214 -6.58 13.22 4.87
N ILE A 215 -7.54 14.15 4.80
CA ILE A 215 -8.30 14.45 3.58
C ILE A 215 -8.31 15.95 3.34
N SER A 216 -7.89 16.36 2.15
CA SER A 216 -8.06 17.75 1.75
C SER A 216 -9.53 18.06 1.43
N LYS A 217 -10.12 19.03 2.13
CA LYS A 217 -11.47 19.55 1.84
C LYS A 217 -11.50 20.54 0.66
N THR A 218 -10.36 20.83 0.02
CA THR A 218 -10.30 21.78 -1.09
C THR A 218 -10.73 21.14 -2.42
N ARG A 219 -12.06 21.21 -2.63
CA ARG A 219 -12.80 21.48 -3.88
C ARG A 219 -12.55 20.65 -5.14
N GLU A 220 -13.68 20.20 -5.71
CA GLU A 220 -13.96 19.97 -7.14
C GLU A 220 -12.71 19.89 -8.00
N VAL A 221 -12.26 18.66 -8.27
CA VAL A 221 -11.43 18.41 -9.46
C VAL A 221 -12.22 18.99 -10.62
N ALA A 222 -11.78 20.16 -11.11
CA ALA A 222 -12.20 20.68 -12.39
C ALA A 222 -12.16 19.49 -13.35
N LYS A 223 -13.30 19.16 -13.96
CA LYS A 223 -13.36 18.15 -15.03
C LYS A 223 -12.25 18.52 -16.00
N ALA A 224 -11.12 17.82 -15.91
CA ALA A 224 -10.01 18.01 -16.80
C ALA A 224 -10.41 17.30 -18.09
N ASP A 225 -11.28 17.95 -18.87
CA ASP A 225 -11.33 17.75 -20.32
C ASP A 225 -10.01 18.29 -20.89
N VAL A 226 -8.93 17.56 -20.66
CA VAL A 226 -7.61 17.87 -21.22
C VAL A 226 -7.12 16.65 -21.98
N CYS A 227 -7.32 16.74 -23.30
CA CYS A 227 -6.71 15.93 -24.37
C CYS A 227 -6.83 14.41 -24.26
N SER A 228 -8.04 13.90 -24.53
CA SER A 228 -8.26 12.49 -24.87
C SER A 228 -7.69 12.07 -26.24
N SER A 229 -7.27 13.01 -27.11
CA SER A 229 -6.97 12.73 -28.51
C SER A 229 -5.51 12.92 -28.96
N LEU A 230 -4.59 13.32 -28.08
CA LEU A 230 -3.23 13.72 -28.51
C LEU A 230 -2.06 12.99 -27.85
N PHE A 231 -2.26 12.13 -26.84
CA PHE A 231 -1.13 11.80 -25.96
C PHE A 231 -0.66 10.34 -25.83
N PHE A 232 -1.44 9.30 -26.12
CA PHE A 232 -0.95 7.96 -25.79
C PHE A 232 -1.44 6.89 -26.79
N GLY A 233 -0.50 6.37 -27.58
CA GLY A 233 -0.63 5.02 -28.12
C GLY A 233 -0.50 4.03 -26.96
N ASN A 234 -1.45 3.10 -26.89
CA ASN A 234 -1.70 2.07 -25.87
C ASN A 234 -2.70 2.47 -24.76
N SER A 235 -3.79 1.72 -24.72
CA SER A 235 -4.97 1.89 -23.87
C SER A 235 -4.73 1.67 -22.37
N SER A 236 -3.64 1.01 -21.97
CA SER A 236 -3.38 0.62 -20.58
C SER A 236 -3.06 1.81 -19.67
N LEU A 237 -2.15 2.71 -20.04
CA LEU A 237 -1.71 3.81 -19.17
C LEU A 237 -2.83 4.82 -18.86
N LEU A 238 -3.70 5.12 -19.83
CA LEU A 238 -4.84 6.00 -19.61
C LEU A 238 -5.90 5.36 -18.70
N GLN A 239 -6.09 4.05 -18.81
CA GLN A 239 -6.97 3.29 -17.92
C GLN A 239 -6.39 3.25 -16.50
N THR A 240 -5.09 2.97 -16.34
CA THR A 240 -4.39 3.03 -15.05
C THR A 240 -4.50 4.41 -14.41
N TYR A 241 -4.32 5.48 -15.19
CA TYR A 241 -4.48 6.86 -14.71
C TYR A 241 -5.91 7.15 -14.24
N LYS A 242 -6.92 6.84 -15.07
CA LYS A 242 -8.34 7.05 -14.72
C LYS A 242 -8.74 6.23 -13.50
N HIS A 243 -8.27 5.00 -13.42
CA HIS A 243 -8.51 4.10 -12.30
C HIS A 243 -7.84 4.63 -11.03
N TYR A 244 -6.56 5.01 -11.08
CA TYR A 244 -5.84 5.59 -9.95
C TYR A 244 -6.51 6.87 -9.43
N ILE A 245 -6.88 7.82 -10.28
CA ILE A 245 -7.57 9.05 -9.83
C ILE A 245 -8.93 8.74 -9.17
N LYS A 246 -9.64 7.71 -9.67
CA LYS A 246 -10.94 7.30 -9.13
C LYS A 246 -10.84 6.56 -7.79
N GLU A 247 -9.85 5.67 -7.65
CA GLU A 247 -9.76 4.75 -6.52
C GLU A 247 -8.77 5.23 -5.43
N ASN A 248 -7.69 5.93 -5.78
CA ASN A 248 -6.65 6.32 -4.82
C ASN A 248 -7.14 7.31 -3.75
N PHE A 249 -8.08 8.20 -4.08
CA PHE A 249 -8.63 9.14 -3.09
C PHE A 249 -9.83 8.58 -2.30
N ASN A 250 -10.00 7.25 -2.32
CA ASN A 250 -11.21 6.59 -1.83
C ASN A 250 -11.04 5.91 -0.47
N GLY A 251 -9.87 6.00 0.18
CA GLY A 251 -9.57 5.25 1.41
C GLY A 251 -10.58 5.43 2.55
N ASP A 252 -11.15 6.63 2.69
CA ASP A 252 -12.19 6.91 3.68
C ASP A 252 -13.55 6.35 3.29
N LYS A 253 -13.88 6.31 1.99
CA LYS A 253 -15.09 5.62 1.51
C LYS A 253 -14.94 4.11 1.66
N GLN A 254 -13.76 3.55 1.36
CA GLN A 254 -13.46 2.12 1.56
C GLN A 254 -13.64 1.75 3.03
N PHE A 255 -13.11 2.57 3.95
CA PHE A 255 -13.32 2.40 5.38
C PHE A 255 -14.80 2.51 5.77
N ALA A 256 -15.54 3.49 5.24
CA ALA A 256 -16.96 3.67 5.54
C ALA A 256 -17.80 2.48 5.04
N VAL A 257 -17.54 1.97 3.83
CA VAL A 257 -18.19 0.79 3.27
C VAL A 257 -17.87 -0.45 4.09
N MET A 258 -16.59 -0.67 4.46
CA MET A 258 -16.20 -1.74 5.37
C MET A 258 -16.97 -1.66 6.69
N ARG A 259 -17.03 -0.47 7.33
CA ARG A 259 -17.77 -0.27 8.58
C ARG A 259 -19.26 -0.58 8.43
N GLN A 260 -19.87 -0.25 7.28
CA GLN A 260 -21.26 -0.59 6.99
C GLN A 260 -21.47 -2.10 6.85
N ILE A 261 -20.60 -2.79 6.11
CA ILE A 261 -20.64 -4.25 5.94
C ILE A 261 -20.51 -4.95 7.31
N LEU A 262 -19.54 -4.52 8.13
CA LEU A 262 -19.33 -5.04 9.47
C LEU A 262 -20.54 -4.77 10.38
N ALA A 263 -21.13 -3.58 10.33
CA ALA A 263 -22.31 -3.27 11.13
C ALA A 263 -23.51 -4.12 10.72
N ALA A 264 -23.69 -4.38 9.42
CA ALA A 264 -24.78 -5.19 8.92
C ALA A 264 -24.67 -6.68 9.33
N SER A 265 -23.45 -7.18 9.56
CA SER A 265 -23.21 -8.57 9.96
C SER A 265 -23.25 -8.81 11.47
N GLN A 266 -23.37 -7.77 12.29
CA GLN A 266 -23.28 -7.87 13.75
C GLN A 266 -24.64 -7.64 14.44
N PRO A 267 -25.01 -8.44 15.47
CA PRO A 267 -26.29 -8.31 16.19
C PRO A 267 -26.50 -6.93 16.85
N GLY A 268 -25.42 -6.20 17.15
CA GLY A 268 -25.44 -4.86 17.73
C GLY A 268 -25.21 -3.71 16.74
N GLY A 269 -25.21 -3.99 15.43
CA GLY A 269 -25.04 -2.97 14.39
C GLY A 269 -23.77 -2.14 14.57
N PHE A 270 -23.89 -0.83 14.35
CA PHE A 270 -22.79 0.12 14.54
C PHE A 270 -22.28 0.20 15.98
N ALA A 271 -23.14 0.05 16.98
CA ALA A 271 -22.73 0.14 18.38
C ALA A 271 -21.77 -0.99 18.78
N SER A 272 -21.94 -2.18 18.20
CA SER A 272 -20.98 -3.28 18.35
C SER A 272 -19.64 -2.94 17.69
N VAL A 273 -19.69 -2.47 16.44
CA VAL A 273 -18.48 -2.14 15.64
C VAL A 273 -17.65 -1.05 16.30
N ASP A 274 -18.26 0.01 16.82
CA ASP A 274 -17.56 1.14 17.44
C ASP A 274 -16.83 0.78 18.75
N GLY A 275 -17.15 -0.37 19.36
CA GLY A 275 -16.47 -0.87 20.55
C GLY A 275 -15.03 -1.37 20.29
N TRP A 276 -14.72 -1.76 19.05
CA TRP A 276 -13.44 -2.35 18.68
C TRP A 276 -12.80 -1.72 17.43
N LEU A 277 -13.58 -1.05 16.57
CA LEU A 277 -13.09 -0.36 15.38
C LEU A 277 -12.83 1.12 15.67
N HIS A 278 -11.59 1.55 15.53
CA HIS A 278 -11.16 2.93 15.79
C HIS A 278 -10.48 3.53 14.54
N ARG A 279 -10.94 4.72 14.09
CA ARG A 279 -10.36 5.46 12.96
C ARG A 279 -9.80 6.78 13.44
N PHE A 280 -8.55 7.04 13.09
CA PHE A 280 -7.87 8.31 13.29
C PHE A 280 -7.49 8.88 11.93
N ASN A 281 -8.09 9.98 11.54
CA ASN A 281 -7.64 10.75 10.37
C ASN A 281 -6.84 11.94 10.86
N LEU A 282 -5.59 12.04 10.41
CA LEU A 282 -4.78 13.22 10.62
C LEU A 282 -5.45 14.43 9.91
N PRO A 283 -5.32 15.64 10.47
CA PRO A 283 -5.96 16.85 9.95
C PRO A 283 -5.48 17.25 8.55
#